data_AF-A0A5P9FBA9-F1
#
_entry.id   AF-A0A5P9FBA9-F1
#
_cell.length_a   1.000
_cell.length_b   1.000
_cell.length_c   1.000
_cell.angle_alpha   90.00
_cell.angle_beta   90.00
_cell.angle_gamma   90.00
#
_symmetry.space_group_name_H-M   'P 1'
#
loop_
_entity.id
_entity.type
_entity.pdbx_description
1 polymer ?
#
loop_
_entity_poly.entity_id
_entity_poly.type
_entity_poly.pdbx_seq_one_letter_code
_entity_poly.pdbx_strand_id
1 'polypeptide(L)'
;MPHDPERVWNAADVVEKHPRARLAREFVISLPAELPLDVQRKLVRGYCLWLHEHHGISSMASIHHPLADGLDKEIQSDLSPKTEGRKQPIKLRKDERGNPLNQHVHILCPTRRWCSETGQFIGKLRDLDDVVKGPLFVQSARDEWQGRVNRLLSKHNIKEKVDLRSYKKMAVSGDAPEGLLPQKKMGPKNAARARRRELELGKDTTYLGVDRAKTLEHNAKCWDSWLTLRALKREKDRIERSAQYAEQMETARRKEAETADAKIAAEKNRSTRASAIAEAPHLDALNPYAAALNWAKGDSDNEIDPETDTRLDPERETAAAPSSGAPPLLELNNKSLKRFSPQRQRQRQRQRQRQRQRTRNNSS
;
A
#
# COMPACT_ATOMS: atom_id res chain seq x y z
N MET A 1 20.84 32.12 21.17
CA MET A 1 19.98 33.15 20.54
C MET A 1 19.03 33.72 21.56
N PRO A 2 18.63 34.99 21.44
CA PRO A 2 17.46 35.50 22.14
C PRO A 2 16.23 34.67 21.78
N HIS A 3 15.41 34.33 22.77
CA HIS A 3 14.10 33.70 22.53
C HIS A 3 12.99 34.72 22.26
N ASP A 4 13.29 36.00 22.47
CA ASP A 4 12.41 37.13 22.21
C ASP A 4 12.43 37.47 20.71
N PRO A 5 11.30 37.33 20.00
CA PRO A 5 11.20 37.64 18.58
C PRO A 5 11.61 39.07 18.23
N GLU A 6 11.25 40.05 19.07
CA GLU A 6 11.53 41.46 18.80
C GLU A 6 13.04 41.71 18.73
N ARG A 7 13.78 41.22 19.73
CA ARG A 7 15.24 41.31 19.75
C ARG A 7 15.91 40.64 18.56
N VAL A 8 15.40 39.48 18.12
CA VAL A 8 15.96 38.76 16.97
C VAL A 8 15.79 39.57 15.68
N TRP A 9 14.59 40.13 15.45
CA TRP A 9 14.33 40.89 14.23
C TRP A 9 15.04 42.24 14.21
N ASN A 10 15.09 42.94 15.33
CA ASN A 10 15.86 44.18 15.45
C ASN A 10 17.35 43.92 15.21
N ALA A 11 17.90 42.81 15.73
CA ALA A 11 19.29 42.45 15.47
C ALA A 11 19.55 42.09 13.99
N ALA A 12 18.59 41.43 13.32
CA ALA A 12 18.70 41.13 11.90
C ALA A 12 18.68 42.42 11.05
N ASP A 13 17.82 43.38 11.41
CA ASP A 13 17.64 44.65 10.70
C ASP A 13 18.90 45.54 10.81
N VAL A 14 19.47 45.65 12.01
CA VAL A 14 20.71 46.42 12.28
C VAL A 14 21.87 45.98 11.37
N VAL A 15 21.97 44.68 11.05
CA VAL A 15 23.06 44.13 10.24
C VAL A 15 22.80 44.28 8.73
N GLU A 16 21.54 44.46 8.32
CA GLU A 16 21.17 44.70 6.92
C GLU A 16 21.08 46.21 6.59
N LYS A 17 22.25 46.81 6.32
CA LYS A 17 22.37 48.27 6.12
C LYS A 17 21.80 48.82 4.80
N HIS A 18 21.45 47.97 3.84
CA HIS A 18 21.00 48.43 2.52
C HIS A 18 19.46 48.43 2.46
N PRO A 19 18.80 49.52 2.01
CA PRO A 19 17.33 49.62 2.02
C PRO A 19 16.62 48.58 1.13
N ARG A 20 17.34 48.00 0.16
CA ARG A 20 16.85 46.89 -0.68
C ARG A 20 17.36 45.51 -0.25
N ALA A 21 17.99 45.40 0.91
CA ALA A 21 18.43 44.11 1.42
C ALA A 21 17.23 43.21 1.73
N ARG A 22 17.39 41.91 1.48
CA ARG A 22 16.40 40.91 1.91
C ARG A 22 16.66 40.58 3.37
N LEU A 23 15.79 41.03 4.27
CA LEU A 23 15.90 40.76 5.70
C LEU A 23 15.66 39.28 6.02
N ALA A 24 14.66 38.68 5.39
CA ALA A 24 14.22 37.32 5.68
C ALA A 24 13.84 36.54 4.42
N ARG A 25 13.82 35.22 4.58
CA ARG A 25 13.13 34.25 3.72
C ARG A 25 12.00 33.62 4.49
N GLU A 26 10.95 33.27 3.78
CA GLU A 26 9.79 32.61 4.37
C GLU A 26 9.62 31.22 3.77
N PHE A 27 9.46 30.22 4.63
CA PHE A 27 8.91 28.93 4.26
C PHE A 27 7.45 28.89 4.69
N VAL A 28 6.55 28.67 3.73
CA VAL A 28 5.14 28.39 3.99
C VAL A 28 4.90 26.91 3.71
N ILE A 29 4.57 26.15 4.75
CA ILE A 29 4.47 24.70 4.68
C ILE A 29 3.13 24.24 5.23
N SER A 30 2.43 23.38 4.50
CA SER A 30 1.17 22.77 4.96
C SER A 30 1.43 21.76 6.07
N LEU A 31 0.53 21.74 7.06
CA LEU A 31 0.53 20.78 8.17
C LEU A 31 -0.57 19.73 7.95
N PRO A 32 -0.31 18.45 8.23
CA PRO A 32 -1.35 17.42 8.16
C PRO A 32 -2.42 17.67 9.21
N ALA A 33 -3.65 17.91 8.78
CA ALA A 33 -4.78 18.21 9.67
C ALA A 33 -5.18 17.00 10.55
N GLU A 34 -4.74 15.80 10.16
CA GLU A 34 -4.94 14.55 10.88
C GLU A 34 -4.05 14.44 12.14
N LEU A 35 -2.97 15.24 12.22
CA LEU A 35 -2.08 15.23 13.37
C LEU A 35 -2.61 16.16 14.48
N PRO A 36 -2.58 15.72 15.76
CA PRO A 36 -2.87 16.60 16.88
C PRO A 36 -1.96 17.83 16.92
N LEU A 37 -2.47 18.95 17.44
CA LEU A 37 -1.75 20.22 17.43
C LEU A 37 -0.41 20.18 18.18
N ASP A 38 -0.33 19.47 19.31
CA ASP A 38 0.91 19.32 20.06
C ASP A 38 1.98 18.57 19.23
N VAL A 39 1.55 17.61 18.43
CA VAL A 39 2.40 16.86 17.49
C VAL A 39 2.83 17.77 16.33
N GLN A 40 1.93 18.59 15.80
CA GLN A 40 2.27 19.59 14.78
C GLN A 40 3.31 20.61 15.31
N ARG A 41 3.17 21.07 16.56
CA ARG A 41 4.16 21.96 17.21
C ARG A 41 5.53 21.28 17.33
N LYS A 42 5.56 20.01 17.75
CA LYS A 42 6.79 19.21 17.83
C LYS A 42 7.42 19.00 16.44
N LEU A 43 6.62 18.75 15.42
CA LEU A 43 7.05 18.63 14.03
C LEU A 43 7.74 19.92 13.56
N VAL A 44 7.06 21.06 13.70
CA VAL A 44 7.59 22.38 13.30
C VAL A 44 8.86 22.72 14.07
N ARG A 45 8.87 22.55 15.39
CA ARG A 45 10.04 22.79 16.22
C ARG A 45 11.22 21.92 15.79
N GLY A 46 10.99 20.62 15.60
CA GLY A 46 12.04 19.70 15.19
C GLY A 46 12.61 20.05 13.81
N TYR A 47 11.76 20.48 12.87
CA TYR A 47 12.21 20.93 11.55
C TYR A 47 13.04 22.22 11.63
N CYS A 48 12.63 23.18 12.46
CA CYS A 48 13.40 24.41 12.71
C CYS A 48 14.76 24.14 13.34
N LEU A 49 14.85 23.21 14.30
CA LEU A 49 16.11 22.79 14.90
C LEU A 49 17.02 22.12 13.87
N TRP A 50 16.46 21.30 12.99
CA TRP A 50 17.22 20.69 11.90
C TRP A 50 17.77 21.73 10.91
N LEU A 51 16.96 22.73 10.52
CA LEU A 51 17.42 23.85 9.68
C LEU A 51 18.59 24.60 10.31
N HIS A 52 18.55 24.80 11.63
CA HIS A 52 19.64 25.43 12.36
C HIS A 52 20.90 24.55 12.39
N GLU A 53 20.76 23.28 12.77
CA GLU A 53 21.88 22.34 12.90
C GLU A 53 22.59 22.06 11.57
N HIS A 54 21.83 21.84 10.50
CA HIS A 54 22.39 21.39 9.21
C HIS A 54 22.75 22.55 8.28
N HIS A 55 22.13 23.72 8.48
CA HIS A 55 22.29 24.85 7.55
C HIS A 55 22.61 26.18 8.24
N GLY A 56 22.70 26.22 9.58
CA GLY A 56 22.96 27.46 10.33
C GLY A 56 21.82 28.47 10.24
N ILE A 57 20.62 28.03 9.85
CA ILE A 57 19.46 28.89 9.63
C ILE A 57 18.74 29.11 10.96
N SER A 58 18.64 30.37 11.35
CA SER A 58 17.79 30.80 12.47
C SER A 58 16.35 30.88 11.99
N SER A 59 15.37 30.57 12.83
CA SER A 59 13.97 30.59 12.41
C SER A 59 12.99 31.01 13.50
N MET A 60 11.92 31.67 13.07
CA MET A 60 10.72 31.96 13.84
C MET A 60 9.53 31.31 13.12
N ALA A 61 8.77 30.48 13.82
CA ALA A 61 7.66 29.74 13.25
C ALA A 61 6.32 30.14 13.87
N SER A 62 5.30 30.36 13.03
CA SER A 62 3.91 30.65 13.41
C SER A 62 2.97 29.66 12.73
N ILE A 63 2.20 28.90 13.52
CA ILE A 63 1.20 27.95 13.01
C ILE A 63 -0.13 28.68 12.87
N HIS A 64 -0.69 28.67 11.67
CA HIS A 64 -1.92 29.35 11.31
C HIS A 64 -3.05 28.34 11.13
N HIS A 65 -4.17 28.60 11.82
CA HIS A 65 -5.43 27.96 11.49
C HIS A 65 -6.18 28.87 10.50
N PRO A 66 -6.67 28.35 9.37
CA PRO A 66 -7.27 29.16 8.30
C PRO A 66 -8.57 29.86 8.70
N LEU A 67 -9.17 29.47 9.83
CA LEU A 67 -10.32 30.15 10.41
C LEU A 67 -9.94 31.12 11.54
N ALA A 68 -8.71 31.05 12.08
CA ALA A 68 -8.25 32.00 13.09
C ALA A 68 -7.81 33.29 12.39
N ASP A 69 -8.74 34.21 12.15
CA ASP A 69 -8.35 35.61 12.07
C ASP A 69 -8.07 36.08 13.50
N GLY A 70 -7.02 36.85 13.75
CA GLY A 70 -6.42 37.08 15.09
C GLY A 70 -7.37 37.55 16.22
N LEU A 71 -8.65 37.80 15.92
CA LEU A 71 -9.73 38.12 16.85
C LEU A 71 -10.62 36.93 17.29
N ASP A 72 -10.55 35.77 16.63
CA ASP A 72 -11.44 34.64 16.90
C ASP A 72 -10.96 33.84 18.13
N LYS A 73 -11.28 34.37 19.33
CA LYS A 73 -10.88 33.83 20.64
C LYS A 73 -11.17 32.33 20.82
N GLU A 74 -12.26 31.82 20.24
CA GLU A 74 -12.61 30.40 20.28
C GLU A 74 -11.59 29.53 19.54
N ILE A 75 -11.14 29.98 18.36
CA ILE A 75 -10.18 29.26 17.51
C ILE A 75 -8.77 29.38 18.08
N GLN A 76 -8.45 30.56 18.64
CA GLN A 76 -7.22 30.74 19.41
C GLN A 76 -7.19 29.83 20.65
N SER A 77 -8.34 29.61 21.30
CA SER A 77 -8.44 28.64 22.41
C SER A 77 -8.14 27.22 21.95
N ASP A 78 -8.58 26.85 20.74
CA ASP A 78 -8.33 25.54 20.13
C ASP A 78 -6.88 25.36 19.66
N LEU A 79 -6.19 26.47 19.36
CA LEU A 79 -4.76 26.53 19.04
C LEU A 79 -3.85 26.60 20.27
N SER A 80 -4.40 26.91 21.44
CA SER A 80 -3.64 26.96 22.69
C SER A 80 -3.46 25.55 23.25
N PRO A 81 -2.30 25.22 23.86
CA PRO A 81 -2.12 23.93 24.52
C PRO A 81 -3.17 23.79 25.64
N LYS A 82 -4.12 22.88 25.45
CA LYS A 82 -5.08 22.51 26.51
C LYS A 82 -4.44 21.42 27.36
N THR A 83 -4.46 21.62 28.68
CA THR A 83 -4.27 20.56 29.68
C THR A 83 -5.20 19.38 29.34
N GLU A 84 -4.75 18.15 29.52
CA GLU A 84 -5.44 16.92 29.08
C GLU A 84 -6.94 16.90 29.44
N GLY A 85 -7.80 16.46 28.49
CA GLY A 85 -9.23 16.21 28.76
C GLY A 85 -10.27 16.86 27.84
N ARG A 86 -10.08 16.85 26.51
CA ARG A 86 -11.11 17.38 25.59
C ARG A 86 -12.30 16.41 25.50
N LYS A 87 -13.46 16.79 26.06
CA LYS A 87 -14.71 15.99 26.04
C LYS A 87 -15.53 16.11 24.73
N GLN A 88 -15.20 17.03 23.82
CA GLN A 88 -16.00 17.32 22.62
C GLN A 88 -15.13 17.32 21.35
N PRO A 89 -15.61 16.73 20.24
CA PRO A 89 -14.94 16.79 18.94
C PRO A 89 -14.97 18.21 18.36
N ILE A 90 -13.97 18.55 17.53
CA ILE A 90 -13.89 19.85 16.84
C ILE A 90 -15.09 19.99 15.89
N LYS A 91 -15.91 21.02 16.08
CA LYS A 91 -17.02 21.33 15.15
C LYS A 91 -16.45 21.96 13.88
N LEU A 92 -16.71 21.34 12.73
CA LEU A 92 -16.33 21.88 11.43
C LEU A 92 -17.25 23.06 11.08
N ARG A 93 -16.71 24.28 11.13
CA ARG A 93 -17.45 25.52 10.78
C ARG A 93 -17.63 25.63 9.27
N LYS A 94 -18.78 26.13 8.83
CA LYS A 94 -19.21 26.17 7.43
C LYS A 94 -19.07 27.60 6.90
N ASP A 95 -17.85 28.13 6.86
CA ASP A 95 -17.61 29.56 6.60
C ASP A 95 -16.91 29.80 5.24
N GLU A 96 -17.17 30.97 4.63
CA GLU A 96 -16.55 31.45 3.38
C GLU A 96 -15.02 31.71 3.50
N ARG A 97 -14.53 31.77 4.74
CA ARG A 97 -13.19 32.21 5.16
C ARG A 97 -12.06 31.26 4.75
N GLY A 98 -12.35 30.01 4.41
CA GLY A 98 -11.35 29.07 3.91
C GLY A 98 -11.63 27.62 4.28
N ASN A 99 -10.79 26.71 3.80
CA ASN A 99 -10.88 25.31 4.19
C ASN A 99 -10.25 25.14 5.60
N PRO A 100 -11.01 24.72 6.64
CA PRO A 100 -10.48 24.50 8.00
C PRO A 100 -9.29 23.53 8.06
N LEU A 101 -9.19 22.63 7.07
CA LEU A 101 -8.12 21.65 6.96
C LEU A 101 -6.81 22.23 6.43
N ASN A 102 -6.80 23.46 5.92
CA ASN A 102 -5.60 24.10 5.39
C ASN A 102 -4.74 24.75 6.50
N GLN A 103 -4.40 23.95 7.50
CA GLN A 103 -3.45 24.34 8.54
C GLN A 103 -2.06 24.45 7.91
N HIS A 104 -1.35 25.54 8.22
CA HIS A 104 -0.03 25.79 7.64
C HIS A 104 0.85 26.54 8.63
N VAL A 105 2.15 26.46 8.43
CA VAL A 105 3.15 27.18 9.21
C VAL A 105 3.87 28.18 8.33
N HIS A 106 4.02 29.40 8.84
CA HIS A 106 4.95 30.40 8.34
C HIS A 106 6.24 30.31 9.14
N ILE A 107 7.37 30.04 8.48
CA ILE A 107 8.69 29.98 9.10
C ILE A 107 9.54 31.08 8.49
N LEU A 108 9.72 32.16 9.24
CA LEU A 108 10.57 33.28 8.86
C LEU A 108 12.01 33.00 9.28
N CYS A 109 12.92 33.15 8.34
CA CYS A 109 14.34 32.85 8.49
C CYS A 109 15.17 34.09 8.09
N PRO A 110 15.92 34.71 9.01
CA PRO A 110 16.88 35.76 8.66
C PRO A 110 17.85 35.26 7.58
N THR A 111 18.31 36.17 6.71
CA THR A 111 19.21 35.84 5.60
C THR A 111 20.69 35.74 6.00
N ARG A 112 20.98 35.71 7.32
CA ARG A 112 22.32 35.65 7.89
C ARG A 112 22.44 34.54 8.91
N ARG A 113 23.64 33.98 9.03
CA ARG A 113 23.95 32.99 10.07
C ARG A 113 24.02 33.70 11.41
N TRP A 114 23.55 33.03 12.45
CA TRP A 114 23.73 33.47 13.82
C TRP A 114 24.99 32.86 14.40
N CYS A 115 25.80 33.67 15.07
CA CYS A 115 26.93 33.19 15.85
C CYS A 115 26.55 33.16 17.33
N SER A 116 26.57 31.96 17.93
CA SER A 116 26.26 31.79 19.36
C SER A 116 27.32 32.40 20.28
N GLU A 117 28.58 32.46 19.83
CA GLU A 117 29.70 33.00 20.61
C GLU A 117 29.63 34.53 20.71
N THR A 118 29.38 35.21 19.59
CA THR A 118 29.31 36.68 19.56
C THR A 118 27.91 37.21 19.87
N GLY A 119 26.89 36.36 19.82
CA GLY A 119 25.50 36.77 20.00
C GLY A 119 24.99 37.70 18.89
N GLN A 120 25.53 37.60 17.68
CA GLN A 120 25.23 38.49 16.56
C GLN A 120 25.00 37.72 15.25
N PHE A 121 24.29 38.35 14.30
CA PHE A 121 24.22 37.89 12.92
C PHE A 121 25.52 38.20 12.18
N ILE A 122 26.06 37.18 11.51
CA ILE A 122 27.34 37.24 10.80
C ILE A 122 27.12 37.20 9.27
N GLY A 123 27.90 36.38 8.56
CA GLY A 123 27.86 36.26 7.10
C GLY A 123 26.49 35.87 6.53
N LYS A 124 26.26 36.27 5.28
CA LYS A 124 25.03 35.96 4.53
C LYS A 124 24.92 34.46 4.25
N LEU A 125 23.71 33.92 4.43
CA LEU A 125 23.32 32.58 4.00
C LEU A 125 23.14 32.55 2.48
N ARG A 126 24.24 32.43 1.75
CA ARG A 126 24.24 32.35 0.28
C ARG A 126 23.90 30.97 -0.25
N ASP A 127 23.95 29.93 0.59
CA ASP A 127 23.68 28.55 0.18
C ASP A 127 22.26 28.37 -0.39
N LEU A 128 21.30 29.23 0.02
CA LEU A 128 19.93 29.24 -0.50
C LEU A 128 19.76 29.99 -1.82
N ASP A 129 20.69 30.89 -2.15
CA ASP A 129 20.68 31.72 -3.36
C ASP A 129 21.58 31.19 -4.47
N ASP A 130 22.48 30.29 -4.12
CA ASP A 130 23.42 29.69 -5.05
C ASP A 130 22.71 28.83 -6.10
N VAL A 131 23.14 28.96 -7.36
CA VAL A 131 22.51 28.29 -8.50
C VAL A 131 22.62 26.77 -8.40
N VAL A 132 23.68 26.26 -7.77
CA VAL A 132 23.94 24.82 -7.62
C VAL A 132 23.48 24.31 -6.25
N LYS A 133 23.86 24.99 -5.16
CA LYS A 133 23.53 24.57 -3.80
C LYS A 133 22.08 24.85 -3.42
N GLY A 134 21.46 25.89 -3.97
CA GLY A 134 20.08 26.27 -3.67
C GLY A 134 19.08 25.14 -3.98
N PRO A 135 19.08 24.57 -5.21
CA PRO A 135 18.24 23.43 -5.54
C PRO A 135 18.49 22.20 -4.65
N LEU A 136 19.74 21.91 -4.31
CA LEU A 136 20.11 20.81 -3.43
C LEU A 136 19.59 21.02 -2.00
N PHE A 137 19.72 22.24 -1.47
CA PHE A 137 19.15 22.64 -0.19
C PHE A 137 17.62 22.45 -0.19
N VAL A 138 16.93 22.96 -1.21
CA VAL A 138 15.47 22.84 -1.30
C VAL A 138 15.03 21.38 -1.36
N GLN A 139 15.76 20.54 -2.07
CA GLN A 139 15.50 19.10 -2.11
C GLN A 139 15.71 18.46 -0.74
N SER A 140 16.84 18.71 -0.08
CA SER A 140 17.12 18.19 1.28
C SER A 140 16.08 18.63 2.30
N ALA A 141 15.65 19.89 2.25
CA ALA A 141 14.63 20.45 3.14
C ALA A 141 13.26 19.77 2.91
N ARG A 142 12.90 19.51 1.65
CA ARG A 142 11.69 18.76 1.29
C ARG A 142 11.76 17.31 1.78
N ASP A 143 12.87 16.63 1.55
CA ASP A 143 13.04 15.23 1.93
C ASP A 143 12.98 15.06 3.46
N GLU A 144 13.61 15.97 4.21
CA GLU A 144 13.53 15.97 5.67
C GLU A 144 12.11 16.24 6.16
N TRP A 145 11.41 17.23 5.58
CA TRP A 145 10.03 17.51 5.93
C TRP A 145 9.13 16.29 5.68
N GLN A 146 9.23 15.68 4.51
CA GLN A 146 8.50 14.46 4.14
C GLN A 146 8.79 13.32 5.13
N GLY A 147 10.07 13.08 5.45
CA GLY A 147 10.48 12.03 6.38
C GLY A 147 9.91 12.24 7.79
N ARG A 148 9.95 13.47 8.31
CA ARG A 148 9.35 13.82 9.61
C ARG A 148 7.83 13.63 9.62
N VAL A 149 7.14 14.14 8.61
CA VAL A 149 5.68 14.01 8.49
C VAL A 149 5.28 12.54 8.42
N ASN A 150 5.86 11.76 7.50
CA ASN A 150 5.48 10.36 7.32
C ASN A 150 5.76 9.49 8.55
N ARG A 151 6.83 9.78 9.29
CA ARG A 151 7.13 9.12 10.57
C ARG A 151 6.07 9.43 11.63
N LEU A 152 5.61 10.68 11.73
CA LEU A 152 4.57 11.07 12.67
C LEU A 152 3.21 10.50 12.27
N LEU A 153 2.84 10.55 10.99
CA LEU A 153 1.62 9.91 10.48
C LEU A 153 1.59 8.42 10.83
N SER A 154 2.70 7.71 10.58
CA SER A 154 2.82 6.28 10.92
C SER A 154 2.70 6.04 12.44
N LYS A 155 3.35 6.87 13.27
CA LYS A 155 3.28 6.77 14.74
C LYS A 155 1.87 6.98 15.27
N HIS A 156 1.06 7.77 14.58
CA HIS A 156 -0.34 8.03 14.91
C HIS A 156 -1.32 7.08 14.19
N ASN A 157 -0.84 5.98 13.62
CA ASN A 157 -1.64 4.97 12.91
C ASN A 157 -2.44 5.53 11.71
N ILE A 158 -1.96 6.61 11.10
CA ILE A 158 -2.51 7.17 9.87
C ILE A 158 -1.82 6.47 8.70
N LYS A 159 -2.62 5.92 7.77
CA LYS A 159 -2.11 5.07 6.67
C LYS A 159 -1.56 5.90 5.51
N GLU A 160 -2.12 7.09 5.36
CA GLU A 160 -1.80 8.08 4.37
C GLU A 160 -0.37 8.61 4.58
N LYS A 161 0.31 8.92 3.48
CA LYS A 161 1.67 9.45 3.46
C LYS A 161 1.75 10.62 2.50
N VAL A 162 2.65 11.55 2.78
CA VAL A 162 3.03 12.63 1.90
C VAL A 162 4.15 12.15 0.98
N ASP A 163 4.02 12.46 -0.32
CA ASP A 163 5.07 12.29 -1.32
C ASP A 163 5.28 13.63 -2.04
N LEU A 164 6.50 14.16 -1.96
CA LEU A 164 6.92 15.43 -2.56
C LEU A 164 7.66 15.23 -3.88
N ARG A 165 7.82 13.98 -4.33
CA ARG A 165 8.39 13.68 -5.64
C ARG A 165 7.45 14.16 -6.75
N SER A 166 8.02 14.44 -7.91
CA SER A 166 7.20 14.65 -9.11
C SER A 166 6.62 13.31 -9.58
N TYR A 167 5.49 13.35 -10.27
CA TYR A 167 4.90 12.14 -10.87
C TYR A 167 5.88 11.37 -11.75
N LYS A 168 6.75 12.07 -12.49
CA LYS A 168 7.81 11.44 -13.28
C LYS A 168 8.77 10.62 -12.39
N LYS A 169 9.22 11.18 -11.27
CA LYS A 169 10.11 10.47 -10.33
C LYS A 169 9.41 9.27 -9.68
N MET A 170 8.12 9.39 -9.34
CA MET A 170 7.32 8.29 -8.77
C MET A 170 7.08 7.16 -9.78
N ALA A 171 6.87 7.49 -11.05
CA ALA A 171 6.71 6.50 -12.10
C ALA A 171 8.02 5.73 -12.35
N VAL A 172 9.16 6.43 -12.40
CA VAL A 172 10.49 5.82 -12.56
C VAL A 172 10.82 4.88 -11.39
N SER A 173 10.42 5.19 -10.16
CA SER A 173 10.59 4.28 -9.02
C SER A 173 9.60 3.12 -9.00
N GLY A 174 8.63 3.09 -9.92
CA GLY A 174 7.57 2.09 -9.93
C GLY A 174 6.56 2.26 -8.80
N ASP A 175 6.45 3.43 -8.18
CA ASP A 175 5.48 3.71 -7.13
C ASP A 175 4.16 4.26 -7.67
N ALA A 176 4.14 4.73 -8.93
CA ALA A 176 2.99 5.35 -9.56
C ALA A 176 2.85 4.97 -11.05
N PRO A 177 1.66 5.14 -11.64
CA PRO A 177 1.49 5.06 -13.09
C PRO A 177 2.26 6.15 -13.83
N GLU A 178 2.67 5.83 -15.05
CA GLU A 178 3.13 6.81 -16.03
C GLU A 178 1.96 7.68 -16.53
N GLY A 179 2.26 8.89 -16.99
CA GLY A 179 1.26 9.77 -17.63
C GLY A 179 0.34 10.55 -16.68
N LEU A 180 0.64 10.60 -15.38
CA LEU A 180 -0.09 11.46 -14.43
C LEU A 180 0.11 12.94 -14.74
N LEU A 181 -0.98 13.70 -14.65
CA LEU A 181 -1.04 15.13 -14.97
C LEU A 181 -1.13 15.98 -13.71
N PRO A 182 -0.30 17.04 -13.57
CA PRO A 182 -0.36 17.96 -12.44
C PRO A 182 -1.59 18.88 -12.54
N GLN A 183 -2.23 19.15 -11.41
CA GLN A 183 -3.34 20.12 -11.37
C GLN A 183 -2.82 21.56 -11.49
N LYS A 184 -3.49 22.37 -12.31
CA LYS A 184 -3.18 23.81 -12.41
C LYS A 184 -3.50 24.55 -11.11
N LYS A 185 -2.63 25.46 -10.66
CA LYS A 185 -2.88 26.29 -9.45
C LYS A 185 -3.99 27.32 -9.72
N MET A 186 -5.06 27.28 -8.93
CA MET A 186 -6.19 28.22 -9.07
C MET A 186 -5.85 29.65 -8.63
N GLY A 187 -5.07 29.80 -7.56
CA GLY A 187 -4.85 31.09 -6.90
C GLY A 187 -6.07 31.55 -6.08
N PRO A 188 -5.93 32.62 -5.26
CA PRO A 188 -6.93 32.99 -4.26
C PRO A 188 -8.29 33.40 -4.85
N LYS A 189 -8.28 34.24 -5.90
CA LYS A 189 -9.50 34.75 -6.54
C LYS A 189 -10.33 33.63 -7.17
N ASN A 190 -9.70 32.74 -7.93
CA ASN A 190 -10.41 31.61 -8.54
C ASN A 190 -10.84 30.57 -7.49
N ALA A 191 -10.06 30.38 -6.42
CA ALA A 191 -10.47 29.54 -5.29
C ALA A 191 -11.72 30.06 -4.57
N ALA A 192 -11.81 31.37 -4.35
CA ALA A 192 -13.02 31.98 -3.80
C ALA A 192 -14.21 31.82 -4.76
N ARG A 193 -14.01 32.06 -6.06
CA ARG A 193 -15.04 31.89 -7.08
C ARG A 193 -15.54 30.44 -7.17
N ALA A 194 -14.63 29.48 -7.14
CA ALA A 194 -14.92 28.05 -7.13
C ALA A 194 -15.78 27.67 -5.92
N ARG A 195 -15.38 28.09 -4.70
CA ARG A 195 -16.16 27.86 -3.47
C ARG A 195 -17.57 28.43 -3.58
N ARG A 196 -17.71 29.64 -4.09
CA ARG A 196 -19.04 30.25 -4.30
C ARG A 196 -19.89 29.44 -5.27
N ARG A 197 -19.33 28.98 -6.40
CA ARG A 197 -20.04 28.12 -7.36
C ARG A 197 -20.42 26.77 -6.75
N GLU A 198 -19.54 26.17 -5.95
CA GLU A 198 -19.83 24.94 -5.22
C GLU A 198 -21.01 25.12 -4.25
N LEU A 199 -21.08 26.25 -3.54
CA LEU A 199 -22.19 26.56 -2.64
C LEU A 199 -23.51 26.82 -3.39
N GLU A 200 -23.46 27.53 -4.52
CA GLU A 200 -24.64 27.86 -5.33
C GLU A 200 -25.20 26.65 -6.09
N LEU A 201 -24.32 25.82 -6.68
CA LEU A 201 -24.68 24.81 -7.68
C LEU A 201 -24.32 23.37 -7.26
N GLY A 202 -23.70 23.18 -6.10
CA GLY A 202 -23.20 21.88 -5.64
C GLY A 202 -22.01 21.33 -6.42
N LYS A 203 -21.42 22.13 -7.32
CA LYS A 203 -20.21 21.79 -8.09
C LYS A 203 -19.46 23.02 -8.60
N ASP A 204 -18.14 22.92 -8.72
CA ASP A 204 -17.30 23.93 -9.32
C ASP A 204 -17.44 23.95 -10.86
N THR A 205 -18.33 24.83 -11.34
CA THR A 205 -18.57 25.06 -12.77
C THR A 205 -17.59 26.05 -13.42
N THR A 206 -16.58 26.52 -12.69
CA THR A 206 -15.58 27.41 -13.29
C THR A 206 -14.72 26.66 -14.31
N TYR A 207 -14.17 27.38 -15.29
CA TYR A 207 -13.28 26.79 -16.29
C TYR A 207 -12.12 26.01 -15.66
N LEU A 208 -11.49 26.57 -14.62
CA LEU A 208 -10.41 25.91 -13.88
C LEU A 208 -10.90 24.71 -13.05
N GLY A 209 -12.11 24.79 -12.48
CA GLY A 209 -12.74 23.66 -11.80
C GLY A 209 -12.95 22.47 -12.71
N VAL A 210 -13.52 22.72 -13.90
CA VAL A 210 -13.74 21.70 -14.94
C VAL A 210 -12.41 21.11 -15.44
N ASP A 211 -11.40 21.94 -15.69
CA ASP A 211 -10.07 21.49 -16.11
C ASP A 211 -9.38 20.61 -15.04
N ARG A 212 -9.49 20.98 -13.76
CA ARG A 212 -9.02 20.17 -12.64
C ARG A 212 -9.78 18.86 -12.50
N ALA A 213 -11.10 18.89 -12.68
CA ALA A 213 -11.93 17.68 -12.65
C ALA A 213 -11.52 16.69 -13.75
N LYS A 214 -11.27 17.18 -14.97
CA LYS A 214 -10.72 16.36 -16.08
C LYS A 214 -9.35 15.78 -15.74
N THR A 215 -8.48 16.58 -15.14
CA THR A 215 -7.14 16.13 -14.69
C THR A 215 -7.26 15.03 -13.63
N LEU A 216 -8.16 15.19 -12.67
CA LEU A 216 -8.44 14.20 -11.63
C LEU A 216 -9.00 12.90 -12.22
N GLU A 217 -9.95 12.99 -13.15
CA GLU A 217 -10.54 11.84 -13.83
C GLU A 217 -9.49 11.07 -14.65
N HIS A 218 -8.65 11.78 -15.41
CA HIS A 218 -7.53 11.18 -16.14
C HIS A 218 -6.57 10.44 -15.19
N ASN A 219 -6.14 11.10 -14.12
CA ASN A 219 -5.25 10.49 -13.14
C ASN A 219 -5.88 9.26 -12.47
N ALA A 220 -7.18 9.30 -12.15
CA ALA A 220 -7.90 8.15 -11.60
C ALA A 220 -7.87 6.96 -12.55
N LYS A 221 -8.14 7.17 -13.85
CA LYS A 221 -8.04 6.12 -14.87
C LYS A 221 -6.63 5.54 -14.99
N CYS A 222 -5.60 6.38 -14.92
CA CYS A 222 -4.20 5.93 -14.89
C CYS A 222 -3.93 5.01 -13.69
N TRP A 223 -4.40 5.39 -12.49
CA TRP A 223 -4.25 4.58 -11.29
C TRP A 223 -5.01 3.25 -11.38
N ASP A 224 -6.25 3.27 -11.83
CA ASP A 224 -7.08 2.06 -11.95
C ASP A 224 -6.47 1.04 -12.91
N SER A 225 -6.04 1.51 -14.09
CA SER A 225 -5.34 0.67 -15.08
C SER A 225 -4.08 0.05 -14.48
N TRP A 226 -3.24 0.87 -13.83
CA TRP A 226 -1.98 0.42 -13.27
C TRP A 226 -2.13 -0.56 -12.10
N LEU A 227 -3.11 -0.33 -11.21
CA LEU A 227 -3.44 -1.27 -10.13
C LEU A 227 -3.96 -2.60 -10.69
N THR A 228 -4.79 -2.54 -11.74
CA THR A 228 -5.33 -3.73 -12.40
C THR A 228 -4.22 -4.55 -13.04
N LEU A 229 -3.33 -3.93 -13.81
CA LEU A 229 -2.18 -4.61 -14.43
C LEU A 229 -1.27 -5.27 -13.39
N ARG A 230 -1.03 -4.60 -12.25
CA ARG A 230 -0.26 -5.18 -11.13
C ARG A 230 -0.98 -6.35 -10.47
N ALA A 231 -2.29 -6.27 -10.28
CA ALA A 231 -3.07 -7.38 -9.72
C ALA A 231 -3.01 -8.61 -10.64
N LEU A 232 -3.21 -8.41 -11.95
CA LEU A 232 -3.09 -9.46 -12.96
C LEU A 232 -1.67 -10.05 -13.01
N LYS A 233 -0.64 -9.20 -12.88
CA LYS A 233 0.75 -9.65 -12.81
C LYS A 233 1.01 -10.56 -11.62
N ARG A 234 0.60 -10.14 -10.41
CA ARG A 234 0.75 -10.96 -9.19
C ARG A 234 0.00 -12.29 -9.30
N GLU A 235 -1.16 -12.30 -9.93
CA GLU A 235 -1.95 -13.50 -10.15
C GLU A 235 -1.24 -14.45 -11.12
N LYS A 236 -0.73 -13.93 -12.25
CA LYS A 236 0.10 -14.67 -13.19
C LYS A 236 1.32 -15.27 -12.48
N ASP A 237 2.07 -14.48 -11.73
CA ASP A 237 3.27 -14.92 -11.01
C ASP A 237 2.95 -15.96 -9.92
N ARG A 238 1.72 -15.95 -9.37
CA ARG A 238 1.26 -16.97 -8.42
C ARG A 238 1.01 -18.30 -9.13
N ILE A 239 0.33 -18.26 -10.27
CA ILE A 239 0.04 -19.46 -11.08
C ILE A 239 1.34 -20.06 -11.60
N GLU A 240 2.24 -19.25 -12.14
CA GLU A 240 3.54 -19.72 -12.65
C GLU A 240 4.38 -20.37 -11.55
N ARG A 241 4.47 -19.76 -10.35
CA ARG A 241 5.16 -20.38 -9.21
C ARG A 241 4.51 -21.70 -8.77
N SER A 242 3.19 -21.77 -8.76
CA SER A 242 2.47 -23.00 -8.43
C SER A 242 2.72 -24.11 -9.47
N ALA A 243 2.77 -23.75 -10.76
CA ALA A 243 3.05 -24.69 -11.84
C ALA A 243 4.49 -25.21 -11.76
N GLN A 244 5.47 -24.32 -11.55
CA GLN A 244 6.87 -24.69 -11.33
C GLN A 244 7.03 -25.63 -10.14
N TYR A 245 6.35 -25.35 -9.02
CA TYR A 245 6.37 -26.24 -7.87
C TYR A 245 5.76 -27.60 -8.17
N ALA A 246 4.62 -27.64 -8.87
CA ALA A 246 3.99 -28.90 -9.27
C ALA A 246 4.90 -29.74 -10.20
N GLU A 247 5.58 -29.10 -11.16
CA GLU A 247 6.54 -29.75 -12.05
C GLU A 247 7.76 -30.29 -11.28
N GLN A 248 8.30 -29.52 -10.32
CA GLN A 248 9.38 -29.99 -9.45
C GLN A 248 8.96 -31.20 -8.62
N MET A 249 7.75 -31.21 -8.07
CA MET A 249 7.23 -32.34 -7.31
C MET A 249 6.99 -33.57 -8.21
N GLU A 250 6.49 -33.37 -9.43
CA GLU A 250 6.25 -34.46 -10.38
C GLU A 250 7.55 -35.06 -10.90
N THR A 251 8.55 -34.24 -11.21
CA THR A 251 9.89 -34.71 -11.60
C THR A 251 10.61 -35.43 -10.46
N ALA A 252 10.47 -34.98 -9.22
CA ALA A 252 10.97 -35.70 -8.06
C ALA A 252 10.27 -37.07 -7.89
N ARG A 253 8.94 -37.10 -8.02
CA ARG A 253 8.17 -38.35 -7.98
C ARG A 253 8.60 -39.33 -9.08
N ARG A 254 8.81 -38.85 -10.32
CA ARG A 254 9.28 -39.69 -11.44
C ARG A 254 10.65 -40.29 -11.18
N LYS A 255 11.59 -39.51 -10.66
CA LYS A 255 12.92 -40.02 -10.27
C LYS A 255 12.82 -41.07 -9.17
N GLU A 256 11.98 -40.83 -8.16
CA GLU A 256 11.76 -41.80 -7.08
C GLU A 256 11.16 -43.12 -7.62
N ALA A 257 10.16 -43.03 -8.50
CA ALA A 257 9.57 -44.17 -9.19
C ALA A 257 10.61 -44.93 -10.03
N GLU A 258 11.41 -44.23 -10.85
CA GLU A 258 12.49 -44.83 -11.64
C GLU A 258 13.51 -45.58 -10.76
N THR A 259 13.89 -44.99 -9.61
CA THR A 259 14.80 -45.67 -8.67
C THR A 259 14.18 -46.89 -8.02
N ALA A 260 12.87 -46.86 -7.72
CA ALA A 260 12.15 -48.00 -7.17
C ALA A 260 11.97 -49.11 -8.21
N ASP A 261 11.62 -48.77 -9.45
CA ASP A 261 11.54 -49.73 -10.57
C ASP A 261 12.91 -50.39 -10.84
N ALA A 262 14.00 -49.61 -10.82
CA ALA A 262 15.35 -50.13 -10.97
C ALA A 262 15.72 -51.11 -9.83
N LYS A 263 15.30 -50.84 -8.58
CA LYS A 263 15.48 -51.77 -7.46
C LYS A 263 14.67 -53.06 -7.65
N ILE A 264 13.41 -52.95 -8.05
CA ILE A 264 12.54 -54.11 -8.32
C ILE A 264 13.14 -54.98 -9.44
N ALA A 265 13.66 -54.37 -10.49
CA ALA A 265 14.27 -55.06 -11.63
C ALA A 265 15.57 -55.78 -11.26
N ALA A 266 16.37 -55.23 -10.34
CA ALA A 266 17.63 -55.82 -9.90
C ALA A 266 17.44 -57.10 -9.05
N GLU A 267 16.29 -57.25 -8.39
CA GLU A 267 15.99 -58.39 -7.52
C GLU A 267 15.55 -59.64 -8.30
N LYS A 268 16.33 -60.73 -8.14
CA LYS A 268 16.11 -62.02 -8.83
C LYS A 268 15.25 -63.00 -8.03
N ASN A 269 15.23 -62.89 -6.70
CA ASN A 269 14.46 -63.79 -5.84
C ASN A 269 13.02 -63.32 -5.69
N ARG A 270 12.07 -64.27 -5.77
CA ARG A 270 10.63 -63.96 -5.75
C ARG A 270 10.19 -63.24 -4.47
N SER A 271 10.71 -63.64 -3.30
CA SER A 271 10.33 -63.02 -2.02
C SER A 271 10.91 -61.61 -1.85
N THR A 272 12.17 -61.38 -2.25
CA THR A 272 12.82 -60.06 -2.14
C THR A 272 12.23 -59.07 -3.13
N ARG A 273 11.90 -59.54 -4.34
CA ARG A 273 11.15 -58.75 -5.32
C ARG A 273 9.75 -58.37 -4.83
N ALA A 274 9.03 -59.28 -4.17
CA ALA A 274 7.71 -58.97 -3.60
C ALA A 274 7.79 -57.92 -2.47
N SER A 275 8.82 -57.97 -1.62
CA SER A 275 9.07 -56.92 -0.61
C SER A 275 9.45 -55.58 -1.25
N ALA A 276 10.32 -55.57 -2.26
CA ALA A 276 10.70 -54.35 -2.99
C ALA A 276 9.51 -53.70 -3.71
N ILE A 277 8.58 -54.51 -4.25
CA ILE A 277 7.30 -54.05 -4.80
C ILE A 277 6.46 -53.44 -3.69
N ALA A 278 6.30 -54.11 -2.54
CA ALA A 278 5.50 -53.58 -1.42
C ALA A 278 6.04 -52.26 -0.83
N GLU A 279 7.36 -52.03 -0.91
CA GLU A 279 8.02 -50.81 -0.44
C GLU A 279 8.04 -49.67 -1.49
N ALA A 280 7.69 -49.94 -2.74
CA ALA A 280 7.73 -48.96 -3.81
C ALA A 280 6.61 -47.90 -3.66
N PRO A 281 6.94 -46.61 -3.61
CA PRO A 281 5.99 -45.55 -3.29
C PRO A 281 4.99 -45.22 -4.42
N HIS A 282 5.17 -45.78 -5.63
CA HIS A 282 4.46 -45.37 -6.84
C HIS A 282 3.45 -46.38 -7.40
N LEU A 283 3.20 -47.52 -6.74
CA LEU A 283 2.27 -48.53 -7.26
C LEU A 283 0.79 -48.10 -7.25
N ASP A 284 0.41 -47.10 -6.44
CA ASP A 284 -0.91 -46.44 -6.53
C ASP A 284 -1.00 -45.42 -7.69
N ALA A 285 0.08 -45.19 -8.44
CA ALA A 285 0.18 -44.17 -9.50
C ALA A 285 0.40 -44.77 -10.91
N LEU A 286 0.04 -46.03 -11.13
CA LEU A 286 -0.10 -46.54 -12.50
C LEU A 286 -1.13 -45.67 -13.22
N ASN A 287 -0.67 -44.82 -14.15
CA ASN A 287 -1.58 -44.17 -15.10
C ASN A 287 -2.10 -45.28 -16.03
N PRO A 288 -3.35 -45.76 -15.84
CA PRO A 288 -3.84 -46.92 -16.56
C PRO A 288 -3.88 -46.66 -18.07
N TYR A 289 -3.97 -45.39 -18.48
CA TYR A 289 -3.94 -44.98 -19.87
C TYR A 289 -2.53 -45.08 -20.49
N ALA A 290 -1.47 -44.75 -19.73
CA ALA A 290 -0.10 -44.92 -20.20
C ALA A 290 0.28 -46.41 -20.29
N ALA A 291 -0.15 -47.21 -19.30
CA ALA A 291 0.02 -48.66 -19.32
C ALA A 291 -0.73 -49.29 -20.51
N ALA A 292 -1.98 -48.87 -20.74
CA ALA A 292 -2.77 -49.33 -21.89
C ALA A 292 -2.17 -48.92 -23.24
N LEU A 293 -1.58 -47.72 -23.35
CA LEU A 293 -0.89 -47.28 -24.57
C LEU A 293 0.39 -48.08 -24.85
N ASN A 294 1.17 -48.42 -23.83
CA ASN A 294 2.35 -49.26 -23.99
C ASN A 294 1.98 -50.70 -24.36
N TRP A 295 0.94 -51.26 -23.74
CA TRP A 295 0.37 -52.55 -24.11
C TRP A 295 -0.14 -52.55 -25.57
N ALA A 296 -0.87 -51.51 -25.98
CA ALA A 296 -1.39 -51.38 -27.34
C ALA A 296 -0.31 -51.16 -28.41
N LYS A 297 0.87 -50.66 -28.03
CA LYS A 297 2.02 -50.51 -28.93
C LYS A 297 2.80 -51.81 -29.15
N GLY A 298 2.47 -52.88 -28.41
CA GLY A 298 3.14 -54.17 -28.55
C GLY A 298 4.56 -54.22 -27.95
N ASP A 299 4.97 -53.22 -27.18
CA ASP A 299 6.30 -53.16 -26.53
C ASP A 299 6.42 -54.09 -25.30
N SER A 300 5.38 -54.89 -25.00
CA SER A 300 5.46 -55.95 -24.00
C SER A 300 5.39 -57.31 -24.69
N ASP A 301 6.55 -57.88 -25.03
CA ASP A 301 6.71 -59.31 -25.31
C ASP A 301 6.56 -60.10 -24.00
N ASN A 302 5.34 -60.14 -23.47
CA ASN A 302 5.00 -61.17 -22.51
C ASN A 302 4.55 -62.38 -23.34
N GLU A 303 5.48 -63.28 -23.65
CA GLU A 303 5.13 -64.65 -24.05
C GLU A 303 4.18 -65.20 -22.97
N ILE A 304 2.92 -65.39 -23.35
CA ILE A 304 1.90 -65.98 -22.48
C ILE A 304 2.32 -67.44 -22.28
N ASP A 305 2.74 -67.77 -21.07
CA ASP A 305 3.07 -69.15 -20.69
C ASP A 305 1.80 -70.02 -20.75
N PRO A 306 1.71 -70.99 -21.68
CA PRO A 306 0.52 -71.79 -21.89
C PRO A 306 0.17 -72.70 -20.70
N GLU A 307 1.06 -72.90 -19.73
CA GLU A 307 0.73 -73.63 -18.49
C GLU A 307 -0.05 -72.80 -17.46
N THR A 308 0.01 -71.46 -17.55
CA THR A 308 -0.65 -70.55 -16.58
C THR A 308 -1.90 -69.86 -17.12
N ASP A 309 -2.17 -69.95 -18.43
CA ASP A 309 -3.39 -69.46 -19.04
C ASP A 309 -4.55 -70.44 -18.81
N THR A 310 -5.08 -70.44 -17.59
CA THR A 310 -6.32 -71.16 -17.26
C THR A 310 -7.48 -70.48 -17.98
N ARG A 311 -7.79 -70.96 -19.17
CA ARG A 311 -9.00 -70.58 -19.90
C ARG A 311 -10.21 -71.01 -19.06
N LEU A 312 -10.87 -70.06 -18.40
CA LEU A 312 -12.10 -70.27 -17.64
C LEU A 312 -13.11 -71.05 -18.49
N ASP A 313 -13.41 -72.28 -18.06
CA ASP A 313 -14.38 -73.15 -18.71
C ASP A 313 -15.78 -72.77 -18.20
N PRO A 314 -16.62 -72.11 -19.03
CA PRO A 314 -17.88 -71.53 -18.59
C PRO A 314 -18.92 -72.58 -18.14
N GLU A 315 -18.69 -73.87 -18.40
CA GLU A 315 -19.58 -74.95 -17.96
C GLU A 315 -19.16 -75.61 -16.64
N ARG A 316 -17.89 -75.46 -16.21
CA ARG A 316 -17.35 -76.13 -15.01
C ARG A 316 -17.08 -75.18 -13.85
N GLU A 317 -16.78 -73.92 -14.13
CA GLU A 317 -16.51 -72.92 -13.09
C GLU A 317 -17.73 -72.02 -12.92
N THR A 318 -18.64 -72.42 -12.03
CA THR A 318 -19.72 -71.53 -11.62
C THR A 318 -19.14 -70.43 -10.74
N ALA A 319 -19.41 -69.17 -11.11
CA ALA A 319 -19.10 -68.02 -10.28
C ALA A 319 -19.58 -68.29 -8.85
N ALA A 320 -18.66 -68.32 -7.89
CA ALA A 320 -18.99 -68.57 -6.50
C ALA A 320 -20.15 -67.64 -6.10
N ALA A 321 -21.30 -68.22 -5.79
CA ALA A 321 -22.41 -67.48 -5.24
C ALA A 321 -21.89 -66.77 -3.97
N PRO A 322 -22.13 -65.47 -3.80
CA PRO A 322 -21.65 -64.75 -2.63
C PRO A 322 -22.17 -65.46 -1.37
N SER A 323 -21.27 -65.89 -0.49
CA SER A 323 -21.60 -66.62 0.74
C SER A 323 -22.41 -65.80 1.75
N SER A 324 -22.72 -64.55 1.41
CA SER A 324 -23.70 -63.72 2.09
C SER A 324 -24.67 -63.12 1.08
N GLY A 325 -25.98 -63.30 1.28
CA GLY A 325 -27.05 -62.62 0.52
C GLY A 325 -27.11 -61.10 0.74
N ALA A 326 -26.06 -60.49 1.25
CA ALA A 326 -25.90 -59.05 1.41
C ALA A 326 -24.89 -58.56 0.36
N PRO A 327 -25.21 -57.55 -0.46
CA PRO A 327 -24.21 -56.90 -1.31
C PRO A 327 -23.10 -56.33 -0.43
N PRO A 328 -21.83 -56.31 -0.90
CA PRO A 328 -20.73 -55.75 -0.13
C PRO A 328 -21.07 -54.29 0.22
N LEU A 329 -21.14 -54.00 1.53
CA LEU A 329 -21.40 -52.65 2.00
C LEU A 329 -20.18 -51.79 1.64
N LEU A 330 -20.29 -51.01 0.57
CA LEU A 330 -19.44 -49.85 0.35
C LEU A 330 -19.82 -48.82 1.42
N GLU A 331 -19.24 -48.93 2.62
CA GLU A 331 -19.31 -47.87 3.62
C GLU A 331 -18.48 -46.67 3.12
N LEU A 332 -19.10 -45.86 2.26
CA LEU A 332 -18.68 -44.49 2.02
C LEU A 332 -18.93 -43.73 3.33
N ASN A 333 -17.88 -43.64 4.16
CA ASN A 333 -17.90 -42.88 5.39
C ASN A 333 -18.49 -41.48 5.13
N ASN A 334 -19.58 -41.10 5.81
CA ASN A 334 -20.24 -39.81 5.63
C ASN A 334 -19.30 -38.58 5.84
N LYS A 335 -18.09 -38.78 6.38
CA LYS A 335 -17.03 -37.77 6.40
C LYS A 335 -16.32 -37.55 5.05
N SER A 336 -16.24 -38.53 4.16
CA SER A 336 -15.59 -38.41 2.84
C SER A 336 -16.48 -37.68 1.82
N LEU A 337 -17.80 -37.88 1.88
CA LEU A 337 -18.78 -37.18 1.04
C LEU A 337 -18.85 -35.67 1.31
N LYS A 338 -18.41 -35.20 2.49
CA LYS A 338 -18.35 -33.76 2.82
C LYS A 338 -17.11 -33.04 2.29
N ARG A 339 -16.09 -33.75 1.77
CA ARG A 339 -14.86 -33.13 1.25
C ARG A 339 -15.00 -32.60 -0.18
N PHE A 340 -16.00 -33.05 -0.94
CA PHE A 340 -16.37 -32.46 -2.22
C PHE A 340 -17.46 -31.39 -2.04
N SER A 341 -17.12 -30.32 -1.33
CA SER A 341 -17.85 -29.05 -1.48
C SER A 341 -17.15 -28.25 -2.57
N PRO A 342 -17.85 -27.72 -3.59
CA PRO A 342 -17.25 -26.75 -4.50
C PRO A 342 -16.69 -25.62 -3.66
N GLN A 343 -15.43 -25.22 -3.89
CA GLN A 343 -14.89 -24.03 -3.24
C GLN A 343 -15.85 -22.88 -3.50
N ARG A 344 -16.53 -22.45 -2.44
CA ARG A 344 -17.46 -21.33 -2.46
C ARG A 344 -16.65 -20.12 -2.87
N GLN A 345 -16.73 -19.72 -4.15
CA GLN A 345 -16.28 -18.41 -4.59
C GLN A 345 -16.90 -17.40 -3.63
N ARG A 346 -16.06 -16.71 -2.86
CA ARG A 346 -16.50 -15.59 -2.03
C ARG A 346 -16.91 -14.46 -2.98
N GLN A 347 -18.11 -14.54 -3.53
CA GLN A 347 -18.81 -13.39 -4.05
C GLN A 347 -19.04 -12.45 -2.87
N ARG A 348 -18.32 -11.32 -2.89
CA ARG A 348 -18.60 -10.17 -2.03
C ARG A 348 -19.97 -9.61 -2.40
N GLN A 349 -21.02 -10.14 -1.80
CA GLN A 349 -22.30 -9.45 -1.68
C GLN A 349 -22.65 -9.34 -0.20
N ARG A 350 -22.43 -8.15 0.38
CA ARG A 350 -23.33 -7.47 1.33
C ARG A 350 -22.69 -6.19 1.90
N GLN A 351 -22.95 -5.08 1.22
CA GLN A 351 -23.26 -3.79 1.85
C GLN A 351 -24.52 -3.23 1.18
N ARG A 352 -25.66 -3.91 1.32
CA ARG A 352 -26.99 -3.36 0.94
C ARG A 352 -28.12 -3.67 1.94
N GLN A 353 -27.81 -4.15 3.14
CA GLN A 353 -28.83 -4.41 4.18
C GLN A 353 -28.81 -3.45 5.38
N ARG A 354 -27.97 -2.40 5.37
CA ARG A 354 -28.01 -1.34 6.42
C ARG A 354 -28.92 -0.15 6.10
N GLN A 355 -29.58 -0.11 4.95
CA GLN A 355 -30.50 0.99 4.59
C GLN A 355 -31.99 0.69 4.79
N ARG A 356 -32.42 -0.57 5.03
CA ARG A 356 -33.85 -0.89 5.22
C ARG A 356 -34.32 -0.96 6.68
N GLN A 357 -33.43 -0.85 7.67
CA GLN A 357 -33.80 -0.78 9.09
C GLN A 357 -33.82 0.65 9.66
N ARG A 358 -33.40 1.66 8.91
CA ARG A 358 -33.48 3.08 9.35
C ARG A 358 -34.77 3.80 8.94
N THR A 359 -35.61 3.19 8.10
CA THR A 359 -36.88 3.81 7.64
C THR A 359 -38.12 3.31 8.41
N ARG A 360 -37.97 2.54 9.48
CA ARG A 360 -39.11 2.11 10.33
C ARG A 360 -39.15 2.72 11.74
N ASN A 361 -38.16 3.52 12.14
CA ASN A 361 -38.15 4.17 13.46
C ASN A 361 -38.42 5.68 13.43
N ASN A 362 -38.90 6.23 12.32
CA ASN A 362 -39.33 7.65 12.22
C ASN A 362 -40.83 7.78 11.92
N SER A 363 -41.64 6.83 12.38
CA SER A 363 -43.10 6.87 12.24
C SER A 363 -43.76 6.26 13.48
N SER A 364 -43.63 6.95 14.61
CA SER A 364 -44.51 6.91 15.77
C SER A 364 -44.27 8.17 16.58
#